data_AF-A0A316HHZ6-F1
#
_entry.id   AF-A0A316HHZ6-F1
#
_cell.length_a   1.000
_cell.length_b   1.000
_cell.length_c   1.000
_cell.angle_alpha   90.00
_cell.angle_beta   90.00
_cell.angle_gamma   90.00
#
_symmetry.space_group_name_H-M   'P 1'
#
loop_
_entity.id
_entity.type
_entity.pdbx_description
1 polymer ?
#
loop_
_entity_poly.entity_id
_entity_poly.type
_entity_poly.pdbx_seq_one_letter_code
_entity_poly.pdbx_strand_id
1 'polypeptide(L)'
;MVQASAYKNPHHVMLFFEQTNSAVNAHQCLSARANYYDDLKSNGKVVMSGNFWNQDKNFIIVYVSNDAELEQIISNDPAVQQNVLELVRAMPF
;
A
#
# COMPACT_ATOMS: atom_id res chain seq x y z
N MET A 1 -14.64 -18.24 -13.97
CA MET A 1 -14.25 -18.85 -12.69
C MET A 1 -12.87 -18.29 -12.35
N VAL A 2 -12.80 -17.31 -11.43
CA VAL A 2 -11.53 -16.69 -11.03
C VAL A 2 -10.88 -17.61 -10.00
N GLN A 3 -9.61 -17.92 -10.26
CA GLN A 3 -8.81 -18.96 -9.63
C GLN A 3 -8.70 -18.75 -8.12
N ALA A 4 -8.89 -19.83 -7.37
CA ALA A 4 -8.90 -19.84 -5.91
C ALA A 4 -7.56 -19.32 -5.32
N SER A 5 -7.65 -18.26 -4.51
CA SER A 5 -6.72 -17.76 -3.49
C SER A 5 -5.28 -18.29 -3.61
N ALA A 6 -4.43 -17.55 -4.31
CA ALA A 6 -2.99 -17.83 -4.41
C ALA A 6 -2.21 -17.51 -3.12
N TYR A 7 -2.89 -17.07 -2.05
CA TYR A 7 -2.29 -16.27 -0.99
C TYR A 7 -2.72 -16.70 0.43
N LYS A 8 -3.00 -18.00 0.62
CA LYS A 8 -3.32 -18.58 1.94
C LYS A 8 -2.13 -18.68 2.91
N ASN A 9 -0.91 -18.40 2.45
CA ASN A 9 0.32 -18.50 3.22
C ASN A 9 1.00 -17.14 3.33
N PRO A 10 1.87 -16.92 4.33
CA PRO A 10 2.61 -15.67 4.41
C PRO A 10 3.45 -15.42 3.15
N HIS A 11 3.37 -14.21 2.61
CA HIS A 11 4.00 -13.84 1.35
C HIS A 11 4.29 -12.34 1.30
N HIS A 12 5.14 -11.94 0.35
CA HIS A 12 5.39 -10.53 0.08
C HIS A 12 4.50 -10.05 -1.07
N VAL A 13 4.03 -8.82 -0.94
CA VAL A 13 3.22 -8.15 -1.95
C VAL A 13 3.80 -6.77 -2.19
N MET A 14 4.04 -6.46 -3.46
CA MET A 14 4.39 -5.13 -3.92
C MET A 14 3.12 -4.39 -4.32
N LEU A 15 2.86 -3.28 -3.66
CA LEU A 15 1.75 -2.37 -3.88
C LEU A 15 2.24 -1.15 -4.66
N PHE A 16 1.48 -0.75 -5.68
CA PHE A 16 1.73 0.44 -6.49
C PHE A 16 0.57 1.40 -6.37
N PHE A 17 0.88 2.66 -6.08
CA PHE A 17 -0.12 3.71 -5.92
C PHE A 17 0.11 4.84 -6.92
N GLU A 18 -0.99 5.40 -7.43
CA GLU A 18 -0.99 6.59 -8.28
C GLU A 18 -1.82 7.69 -7.64
N GLN A 19 -1.44 8.94 -7.90
CA GLN A 19 -2.19 10.10 -7.44
C GLN A 19 -3.42 10.31 -8.29
N THR A 20 -4.59 10.30 -7.66
CA THR A 20 -5.88 10.48 -8.34
C THR A 20 -6.29 11.93 -8.40
N ASN A 21 -6.08 12.70 -7.32
CA ASN A 21 -6.42 14.12 -7.26
C ASN A 21 -5.51 14.90 -6.30
N SER A 22 -5.27 16.18 -6.62
CA SER A 22 -4.68 17.14 -5.68
C SER A 22 -5.75 17.62 -4.70
N ALA A 23 -6.00 16.85 -3.65
CA ALA A 23 -6.85 17.29 -2.56
C ALA A 23 -6.21 18.50 -1.85
N VAL A 24 -7.04 19.46 -1.40
CA VAL A 24 -6.63 20.68 -0.68
C VAL A 24 -5.79 20.38 0.57
N ASN A 25 -5.88 19.16 1.11
CA ASN A 25 -5.11 18.67 2.27
C ASN A 25 -4.16 17.50 1.94
N ALA A 26 -3.75 17.34 0.68
CA ALA A 26 -2.90 16.22 0.25
C ALA A 26 -1.63 16.09 1.11
N HIS A 27 -1.04 17.20 1.57
CA HIS A 27 0.15 17.18 2.42
C HIS A 27 -0.09 16.53 3.80
N GLN A 28 -1.19 16.87 4.48
CA GLN A 28 -1.53 16.26 5.77
C GLN A 28 -1.85 14.77 5.61
N CYS A 29 -2.56 14.43 4.53
CA CYS A 29 -2.91 13.05 4.19
C CYS A 29 -1.66 12.20 3.90
N LEU A 30 -0.71 12.71 3.11
CA LEU A 30 0.55 12.02 2.81
C LEU A 30 1.43 11.86 4.05
N SER A 31 1.44 12.84 4.97
CA SER A 31 2.13 12.72 6.25
C SER A 31 1.52 11.63 7.14
N ALA A 32 0.18 11.57 7.25
CA ALA A 32 -0.51 10.51 7.98
C ALA A 32 -0.23 9.12 7.38
N ARG A 33 -0.19 9.02 6.05
CA ARG A 33 0.18 7.78 5.35
C ARG A 33 1.62 7.37 5.62
N ALA A 34 2.56 8.32 5.66
CA ALA A 34 3.96 8.01 6.00
C ALA A 34 4.06 7.37 7.40
N ASN A 35 3.42 7.99 8.40
CA ASN A 35 3.37 7.45 9.76
C ASN A 35 2.75 6.04 9.79
N TYR A 36 1.64 5.83 9.07
CA TYR A 36 0.97 4.54 8.98
C TYR A 36 1.90 3.42 8.49
N TYR A 37 2.67 3.67 7.41
CA TYR A 37 3.60 2.68 6.89
C TYR A 37 4.90 2.56 7.71
N ASP A 38 5.32 3.61 8.42
CA ASP A 38 6.43 3.53 9.38
C ASP A 38 6.05 2.68 10.62
N ASP A 39 4.81 2.76 11.09
CA ASP A 39 4.28 1.88 12.14
C ASP A 39 4.25 0.42 11.66
N LEU A 40 3.75 0.18 10.44
CA LEU A 40 3.79 -1.16 9.84
C LEU A 40 5.22 -1.66 9.66
N LYS A 41 6.17 -0.80 9.31
CA LYS A 41 7.60 -1.14 9.20
C LYS A 41 8.17 -1.54 10.56
N SER A 42 7.86 -0.79 11.61
CA SER A 42 8.28 -1.09 12.98
C SER A 42 7.71 -2.42 13.48
N ASN A 43 6.53 -2.80 12.99
CA ASN A 43 5.91 -4.10 13.25
C ASN A 43 6.39 -5.23 12.30
N GLY A 44 7.40 -4.98 11.46
CA GLY A 44 7.96 -5.97 10.54
C GLY A 44 7.08 -6.31 9.34
N LYS A 45 6.05 -5.50 9.06
CA LYS A 45 5.11 -5.71 7.94
C LYS A 45 5.54 -4.99 6.67
N VAL A 46 6.24 -3.86 6.75
CA VAL A 46 6.82 -3.22 5.57
C VAL A 46 8.28 -3.63 5.44
N VAL A 47 8.62 -4.22 4.30
CA VAL A 47 10.00 -4.59 3.96
C VAL A 47 10.74 -3.40 3.36
N MET A 48 10.08 -2.69 2.44
CA MET A 48 10.67 -1.56 1.72
C MET A 48 9.57 -0.66 1.17
N SER A 49 9.86 0.63 1.06
CA SER A 49 9.03 1.61 0.36
C SER A 49 9.93 2.57 -0.41
N GLY A 50 9.39 3.17 -1.47
CA GLY A 50 10.13 4.14 -2.27
C GLY A 50 9.32 4.67 -3.44
N ASN A 51 9.97 5.56 -4.20
CA ASN A 51 9.38 6.19 -5.38
C ASN A 51 10.24 5.84 -6.59
N PHE A 52 9.58 5.60 -7.73
CA PHE A 52 10.31 5.45 -8.99
C PHE A 52 10.75 6.82 -9.50
N TRP A 53 12.02 6.95 -9.91
CA TRP A 53 12.57 8.25 -10.35
C TRP A 53 11.88 8.85 -11.58
N ASN A 54 11.21 8.01 -12.36
CA ASN A 54 10.57 8.36 -13.63
C ASN A 54 9.05 8.25 -13.61
N GLN A 55 8.45 7.96 -12.45
CA GLN A 55 7.00 7.87 -12.30
C GLN A 55 6.61 8.42 -10.92
N ASP A 56 5.53 9.21 -10.84
CA ASP A 56 4.89 9.60 -9.56
C ASP A 56 4.18 8.41 -8.88
N LYS A 57 4.79 7.22 -8.97
CA LYS A 57 4.30 5.98 -8.41
C LYS A 57 5.11 5.65 -7.18
N ASN A 58 4.41 5.71 -6.05
CA ASN A 58 4.92 5.22 -4.78
C ASN A 58 4.72 3.70 -4.77
N PHE A 59 5.76 2.96 -4.44
CA PHE A 59 5.67 1.53 -4.21
C PHE A 59 5.98 1.18 -2.76
N ILE A 60 5.31 0.14 -2.28
CA ILE A 60 5.49 -0.39 -0.92
C ILE A 60 5.46 -1.91 -1.01
N ILE A 61 6.49 -2.56 -0.47
CA ILE A 61 6.54 -4.01 -0.31
C ILE A 61 6.14 -4.35 1.12
N VAL A 62 5.06 -5.11 1.25
CA VAL A 62 4.54 -5.59 2.52
C VAL A 62 4.68 -7.11 2.64
N TYR A 63 4.99 -7.58 3.84
CA TYR A 63 4.86 -8.96 4.26
C TYR A 63 3.51 -9.14 4.93
N VAL A 64 2.68 -10.01 4.37
CA VAL A 64 1.33 -10.31 4.87
C VAL A 64 1.19 -11.80 5.11
N SER A 65 0.39 -12.16 6.10
CA SER A 65 0.15 -13.52 6.53
C SER A 65 -0.92 -14.20 5.67
N ASN A 66 -1.84 -13.41 5.10
CA ASN A 66 -2.93 -13.83 4.22
C ASN A 66 -3.55 -12.62 3.49
N ASP A 67 -4.47 -12.89 2.56
CA ASP A 67 -5.21 -11.89 1.79
C ASP A 67 -6.00 -10.89 2.65
N ALA A 68 -6.60 -11.34 3.76
CA ALA A 68 -7.42 -10.45 4.59
C ALA A 68 -6.56 -9.39 5.28
N GLU A 69 -5.34 -9.74 5.70
CA GLU A 69 -4.38 -8.76 6.23
C GLU A 69 -3.96 -7.76 5.16
N LEU A 70 -3.75 -8.20 3.91
CA LEU A 70 -3.45 -7.31 2.80
C LEU A 70 -4.59 -6.31 2.54
N GLU A 71 -5.83 -6.79 2.47
CA GLU A 71 -7.01 -5.95 2.31
C GLU A 71 -7.17 -4.96 3.46
N GLN A 72 -6.88 -5.37 4.70
CA GLN A 72 -6.87 -4.48 5.86
C GLN A 72 -5.79 -3.39 5.75
N ILE A 73 -4.59 -3.73 5.27
CA ILE A 73 -3.52 -2.75 5.09
C ILE A 73 -3.94 -1.70 4.04
N ILE A 74 -4.51 -2.14 2.92
CA ILE A 74 -4.93 -1.24 1.83
C ILE A 74 -6.12 -0.37 2.25
N SER A 75 -7.13 -0.95 2.91
CA SER A 75 -8.34 -0.23 3.33
C SER A 75 -8.10 0.76 4.47
N ASN A 76 -7.06 0.55 5.28
CA ASN A 76 -6.65 1.47 6.34
C ASN A 76 -5.61 2.51 5.89
N ASP A 77 -5.17 2.48 4.63
CA ASP A 77 -4.25 3.49 4.09
C ASP A 77 -4.93 4.88 4.08
N PRO A 78 -4.37 5.87 4.81
CA PRO A 78 -4.99 7.19 4.93
C PRO A 78 -5.22 7.91 3.59
N ALA A 79 -4.35 7.69 2.60
CA ALA A 79 -4.47 8.31 1.29
C ALA A 79 -5.44 7.58 0.37
N VAL A 80 -5.65 6.27 0.57
CA VAL A 80 -6.71 5.53 -0.10
C VAL A 80 -8.07 5.95 0.45
N GLN A 81 -8.23 6.02 1.78
CA GLN A 81 -9.48 6.43 2.42
C GLN A 81 -9.93 7.86 2.03
N GLN A 82 -8.96 8.76 1.83
CA GLN A 82 -9.23 10.14 1.43
C GLN A 82 -9.25 10.37 -0.09
N ASN A 83 -9.18 9.29 -0.89
CA ASN A 83 -9.13 9.36 -2.36
C ASN A 83 -8.02 10.28 -2.90
N VAL A 84 -6.87 10.33 -2.23
CA VAL A 84 -5.67 11.07 -2.66
C VAL A 84 -4.77 10.17 -3.52
N LEU A 85 -4.64 8.91 -3.11
CA LEU A 85 -3.91 7.87 -3.84
C LEU A 85 -4.84 6.69 -4.10
N GLU A 86 -4.71 6.07 -5.26
CA GLU A 86 -5.40 4.84 -5.62
C GLU A 86 -4.39 3.71 -5.79
N LEU A 87 -4.75 2.52 -5.31
CA LEU A 87 -3.98 1.31 -5.56
C LEU A 87 -4.22 0.87 -7.01
N VAL A 88 -3.24 1.07 -7.87
CA VAL A 88 -3.33 0.69 -9.29
C VAL A 88 -2.91 -0.74 -9.56
N ARG A 89 -2.08 -1.30 -8.68
CA ARG A 89 -1.57 -2.67 -8.84
C ARG A 89 -1.09 -3.25 -7.52
N ALA A 90 -1.39 -4.53 -7.31
CA ALA A 90 -0.77 -5.36 -6.28
C ALA A 90 -0.20 -6.62 -6.96
N MET A 91 1.06 -6.96 -6.69
CA MET A 91 1.74 -8.11 -7.28
C MET A 91 2.49 -8.90 -6.20
N PRO A 92 2.52 -10.25 -6.27
CA PRO A 92 3.39 -11.04 -5.41
C PRO A 92 4.87 -10.74 -5.67
N PHE A 93 5.68 -10.77 -4.60
CA PHE A 93 7.13 -10.55 -4.62
C PHE A 93 7.89 -11.76 -4.05
#